data_AF-A0A356L1U1-F1
#
_entry.id   AF-A0A356L1U1-F1
#
_cell.length_a   1.000
_cell.length_b   1.000
_cell.length_c   1.000
_cell.angle_alpha   90.00
_cell.angle_beta   90.00
_cell.angle_gamma   90.00
#
_symmetry.space_group_name_H-M   'P 1'
#
loop_
_entity.id
_entity.type
_entity.pdbx_description
1 polymer ?
#
loop_
_entity_poly.entity_id
_entity_poly.type
_entity_poly.pdbx_seq_one_letter_code
_entity_poly.pdbx_strand_id
1 'polypeptide(L)'
;MIKKKSIIACAMAMTMMVSAPACAETIASGVTPIVTTGSSEVTQSAQNGTAAETTAAEKSTGIVEATGVLAGSTTETSAAGTGSSTAQTGSSASAGGNVTTIFASMNQTGNSASTGSGSTGPTAGSSQTSLSSSGPTVPGSTNLTNFFGTGSSSSGASNALGALSTIPLPAGYYCSNVGTYTYEEMLMDLNTLKANYPSMQMDVLATTVDGRQLYHVVVGNPSAPHKILVHGGIHAREYISSQVVMREIVSLLEMQKSGLLYHGQSMATLLQNTCIHFVPMVNPDGIALEQGGIDALNTQAAKTMVMSMAAQDGITDLSSYLRKWKNNVNGVNLNRNFDAYWQEAAAKIDHPSNTLYKGTAPESEIESKALANLCRRIMPDYTISYHTQGRVIYWYFGETGSYKAKGQYLANVVHQNTGYTISNTWSQTDAAGFKDWAVMKLDIPSVTIEVGRGTSPVEE
;
A
#
# COMPACT_ATOMS: atom_id res chain seq x y z
N MET A 1 -19.75 2.94 7.72
CA MET A 1 -20.74 2.27 6.83
C MET A 1 -20.19 2.02 5.41
N ILE A 2 -19.25 1.09 5.24
CA ILE A 2 -18.56 0.68 4.00
C ILE A 2 -19.43 -0.38 3.28
N LYS A 3 -20.73 -0.10 3.16
CA LYS A 3 -21.68 -1.05 2.56
C LYS A 3 -21.53 -1.07 1.04
N LYS A 4 -20.93 -2.17 0.55
CA LYS A 4 -21.06 -2.71 -0.82
C LYS A 4 -20.46 -1.94 -2.00
N LYS A 5 -19.71 -0.85 -1.80
CA LYS A 5 -19.17 0.01 -2.88
C LYS A 5 -17.64 0.03 -3.08
N SER A 6 -16.86 -0.62 -2.21
CA SER A 6 -15.39 -0.42 -2.15
C SER A 6 -14.54 -1.58 -2.70
N ILE A 7 -15.13 -2.51 -3.45
CA ILE A 7 -14.50 -3.81 -3.81
C ILE A 7 -13.75 -3.77 -5.16
N ILE A 8 -13.93 -2.71 -5.93
CA ILE A 8 -13.80 -2.77 -7.39
C ILE A 8 -12.51 -2.08 -7.90
N ALA A 9 -11.68 -1.44 -7.06
CA ALA A 9 -10.65 -0.50 -7.55
C ALA A 9 -9.62 -1.19 -8.46
N CYS A 10 -9.21 -2.40 -8.08
CA CYS A 10 -8.41 -3.28 -8.91
C CYS A 10 -9.12 -3.68 -10.22
N ALA A 11 -10.39 -4.13 -10.15
CA ALA A 11 -11.16 -4.57 -11.31
C ALA A 11 -11.38 -3.47 -12.36
N MET A 12 -11.55 -2.22 -11.91
CA MET A 12 -11.60 -1.06 -12.80
C MET A 12 -10.28 -0.87 -13.56
N ALA A 13 -9.15 -0.91 -12.85
CA ALA A 13 -7.83 -0.69 -13.44
C ALA A 13 -7.48 -1.77 -14.48
N MET A 14 -7.95 -3.00 -14.30
CA MET A 14 -7.86 -4.04 -15.34
C MET A 14 -8.64 -3.68 -16.62
N THR A 15 -9.86 -3.13 -16.50
CA THR A 15 -10.63 -2.72 -17.70
C THR A 15 -9.99 -1.58 -18.48
N MET A 16 -9.17 -0.72 -17.86
CA MET A 16 -8.39 0.30 -18.58
C MET A 16 -7.47 -0.35 -19.63
N MET A 17 -6.85 -1.46 -19.27
CA MET A 17 -5.85 -2.14 -20.10
C MET A 17 -6.43 -2.88 -21.31
N VAL A 18 -7.72 -3.25 -21.25
CA VAL A 18 -8.43 -3.89 -22.36
C VAL A 18 -9.26 -2.88 -23.18
N SER A 19 -9.33 -1.61 -22.75
CA SER A 19 -10.11 -0.56 -23.42
C SER A 19 -9.28 0.65 -23.90
N ALA A 20 -7.96 0.65 -23.69
CA ALA A 20 -7.05 1.64 -24.25
C ALA A 20 -7.14 1.64 -25.80
N PRO A 21 -7.59 2.74 -26.44
CA PRO A 21 -7.55 2.83 -27.89
C PRO A 21 -6.10 2.93 -28.39
N ALA A 22 -5.89 2.64 -29.66
CA ALA A 22 -4.63 2.93 -30.34
C ALA A 22 -4.44 4.46 -30.51
N CYS A 23 -4.13 5.15 -29.41
CA CYS A 23 -3.73 6.56 -29.39
C CYS A 23 -2.19 6.72 -29.45
N ALA A 24 -1.58 5.93 -30.34
CA ALA A 24 -0.25 6.14 -30.89
C ALA A 24 -0.39 6.24 -32.42
N GLU A 25 0.55 6.88 -33.09
CA GLU A 25 0.57 7.05 -34.56
C GLU A 25 -0.53 7.92 -35.17
N THR A 26 -0.66 9.17 -34.69
CA THR A 26 -0.93 10.30 -35.61
C THR A 26 -0.11 11.52 -35.21
N ILE A 27 1.22 11.46 -35.40
CA ILE A 27 2.04 12.68 -35.42
C ILE A 27 1.78 13.35 -36.77
N ALA A 28 0.96 14.39 -36.77
CA ALA A 28 0.70 15.21 -37.93
C ALA A 28 1.98 15.98 -38.32
N SER A 29 2.68 15.51 -39.35
CA SER A 29 3.75 16.24 -40.03
C SER A 29 3.21 17.58 -40.55
N GLY A 30 3.57 18.68 -39.87
CA GLY A 30 2.86 19.95 -40.02
C GLY A 30 3.64 21.19 -39.60
N VAL A 31 4.97 21.19 -39.72
CA VAL A 31 5.81 22.38 -39.54
C VAL A 31 6.68 22.61 -40.76
N THR A 32 6.26 23.52 -41.64
CA THR A 32 7.11 24.08 -42.69
C THR A 32 8.09 25.10 -42.07
N PRO A 33 9.39 25.07 -42.42
CA PRO A 33 10.36 26.02 -41.88
C PRO A 33 10.19 27.40 -42.53
N ILE A 34 10.00 28.43 -41.71
CA ILE A 34 10.07 29.82 -42.18
C ILE A 34 11.54 30.21 -42.33
N VAL A 35 12.01 30.22 -43.58
CA VAL A 35 13.28 30.84 -43.94
C VAL A 35 13.03 32.35 -44.12
N THR A 36 13.78 33.18 -43.39
CA THR A 36 13.83 34.62 -43.64
C THR A 36 15.26 35.03 -43.91
N THR A 37 15.55 35.48 -45.14
CA THR A 37 16.88 35.94 -45.56
C THR A 37 17.14 37.34 -45.02
N GLY A 38 18.33 37.56 -44.43
CA GLY A 38 18.65 38.79 -43.73
C GLY A 38 19.09 39.96 -44.62
N SER A 39 19.46 41.06 -43.95
CA SER A 39 20.23 42.17 -44.48
C SER A 39 21.22 42.66 -43.41
N SER A 40 22.38 43.16 -43.85
CA SER A 40 23.53 43.45 -43.00
C SER A 40 23.59 44.91 -42.58
N GLU A 41 24.17 45.21 -41.41
CA GLU A 41 25.02 46.39 -41.24
C GLU A 41 26.09 46.17 -40.16
N VAL A 42 27.15 47.00 -40.18
CA VAL A 42 28.40 46.76 -39.46
C VAL A 42 28.89 48.03 -38.75
N THR A 43 29.35 47.92 -37.51
CA THR A 43 30.32 48.88 -36.94
C THR A 43 31.18 48.21 -35.84
N GLN A 44 32.30 48.83 -35.48
CA GLN A 44 33.43 48.18 -34.79
C GLN A 44 33.73 48.74 -33.38
N SER A 45 34.67 48.05 -32.70
CA SER A 45 35.50 48.50 -31.56
C SER A 45 34.84 48.45 -30.16
N ALA A 46 35.59 48.29 -29.05
CA ALA A 46 37.06 48.29 -28.88
C ALA A 46 37.58 47.17 -27.93
N GLN A 47 38.90 47.11 -27.72
CA GLN A 47 39.62 46.02 -27.03
C GLN A 47 39.87 46.25 -25.53
N ASN A 48 40.15 45.13 -24.83
CA ASN A 48 40.99 44.92 -23.62
C ASN A 48 40.23 44.31 -22.40
N GLY A 49 40.77 43.30 -21.70
CA GLY A 49 41.89 42.41 -22.06
C GLY A 49 42.59 41.73 -20.88
N THR A 50 42.79 40.40 -20.97
CA THR A 50 43.81 39.56 -20.29
C THR A 50 43.81 39.44 -18.74
N ALA A 51 44.29 38.36 -18.09
CA ALA A 51 44.55 36.95 -18.49
C ALA A 51 44.92 36.10 -17.22
N ALA A 52 45.32 34.83 -17.44
CA ALA A 52 45.70 33.78 -16.46
C ALA A 52 44.52 33.13 -15.70
N GLU A 53 44.15 31.85 -15.89
CA GLU A 53 44.91 30.56 -15.90
C GLU A 53 45.37 30.16 -14.48
N THR A 54 45.15 28.92 -14.02
CA THR A 54 45.70 27.68 -14.60
C THR A 54 44.72 26.52 -14.84
N THR A 55 45.21 25.50 -15.56
CA THR A 55 44.50 24.33 -16.11
C THR A 55 44.74 23.03 -15.35
N ALA A 56 43.76 22.11 -15.37
CA ALA A 56 44.05 20.67 -15.39
C ALA A 56 42.88 19.84 -15.99
N ALA A 57 43.20 18.97 -16.95
CA ALA A 57 42.43 17.76 -17.30
C ALA A 57 43.27 16.54 -16.83
N GLU A 58 42.91 15.26 -16.98
CA GLU A 58 41.97 14.59 -17.88
C GLU A 58 41.73 13.12 -17.42
N LYS A 59 40.90 12.39 -18.20
CA LYS A 59 40.82 10.92 -18.38
C LYS A 59 39.99 10.06 -17.41
N SER A 60 39.45 9.00 -18.03
CA SER A 60 38.73 7.89 -17.41
C SER A 60 39.43 6.55 -17.67
N THR A 61 39.10 5.55 -16.87
CA THR A 61 39.26 4.12 -17.13
C THR A 61 38.11 3.37 -16.44
N GLY A 62 37.91 2.08 -16.75
CA GLY A 62 36.90 1.24 -16.08
C GLY A 62 37.13 -0.25 -16.31
N ILE A 63 36.02 -0.99 -16.39
CA ILE A 63 35.88 -2.44 -16.69
C ILE A 63 36.21 -3.43 -15.54
N VAL A 64 35.45 -4.53 -15.58
CA VAL A 64 35.55 -5.89 -15.00
C VAL A 64 35.09 -6.17 -13.56
N GLU A 65 34.16 -7.12 -13.47
CA GLU A 65 33.79 -7.91 -12.28
C GLU A 65 34.81 -9.04 -12.03
N ALA A 66 34.71 -9.73 -10.88
CA ALA A 66 35.40 -10.99 -10.65
C ALA A 66 34.53 -11.98 -9.84
N THR A 67 33.96 -12.98 -10.51
CA THR A 67 33.39 -14.17 -9.86
C THR A 67 34.43 -15.29 -9.84
N GLY A 68 34.55 -16.02 -8.72
CA GLY A 68 35.55 -17.07 -8.56
C GLY A 68 35.14 -18.13 -7.53
N VAL A 69 34.71 -19.30 -8.01
CA VAL A 69 34.51 -20.51 -7.21
C VAL A 69 35.61 -21.50 -7.55
N LEU A 70 36.21 -22.14 -6.55
CA LEU A 70 37.09 -23.29 -6.71
C LEU A 70 37.02 -24.18 -5.46
N ALA A 71 37.22 -25.49 -5.64
CA ALA A 71 36.98 -26.49 -4.60
C ALA A 71 38.02 -27.60 -4.57
N GLY A 72 38.43 -27.99 -3.35
CA GLY A 72 38.83 -29.34 -2.93
C GLY A 72 40.05 -30.02 -3.57
N SER A 73 41.05 -30.34 -2.76
CA SER A 73 41.37 -31.75 -2.43
C SER A 73 42.40 -31.90 -1.28
N THR A 74 42.12 -32.90 -0.44
CA THR A 74 42.97 -33.87 0.29
C THR A 74 44.48 -33.88 0.02
N THR A 75 45.39 -34.26 0.95
CA THR A 75 45.40 -35.43 1.86
C THR A 75 46.16 -35.13 3.19
N GLU A 76 45.76 -35.66 4.36
CA GLU A 76 46.29 -36.84 5.13
C GLU A 76 47.77 -36.79 5.63
N THR A 77 48.20 -37.38 6.77
CA THR A 77 47.54 -38.17 7.86
C THR A 77 48.35 -38.15 9.19
N SER A 78 47.79 -38.77 10.25
CA SER A 78 48.45 -39.45 11.41
C SER A 78 48.62 -38.69 12.75
N ALA A 79 48.53 -39.33 13.94
CA ALA A 79 47.86 -40.60 14.34
C ALA A 79 47.76 -40.75 15.89
N ALA A 80 46.92 -41.71 16.35
CA ALA A 80 46.72 -42.20 17.73
C ALA A 80 46.10 -41.21 18.75
N GLY A 81 45.32 -41.60 19.77
CA GLY A 81 44.82 -42.90 20.26
C GLY A 81 44.60 -42.78 21.80
N THR A 82 43.69 -43.46 22.52
CA THR A 82 42.75 -44.60 22.37
C THR A 82 41.58 -44.42 23.38
N GLY A 83 40.49 -45.20 23.47
CA GLY A 83 39.93 -46.31 22.67
C GLY A 83 38.97 -47.23 23.48
N SER A 84 38.01 -47.87 22.80
CA SER A 84 37.10 -48.97 23.26
C SER A 84 36.04 -48.70 24.36
N SER A 85 34.88 -49.40 24.43
CA SER A 85 34.09 -50.28 23.51
C SER A 85 32.70 -50.58 24.18
N THR A 86 31.74 -51.43 23.78
CA THR A 86 31.59 -52.54 22.79
C THR A 86 30.08 -52.84 22.54
N ALA A 87 29.73 -53.50 21.41
CA ALA A 87 28.53 -54.33 21.14
C ALA A 87 27.09 -53.70 21.22
N GLN A 88 26.18 -53.77 20.22
CA GLN A 88 25.55 -54.91 19.48
C GLN A 88 24.50 -55.69 20.31
N THR A 89 23.28 -56.08 19.84
CA THR A 89 22.50 -55.99 18.56
C THR A 89 21.01 -56.36 18.86
N GLY A 90 19.97 -56.21 18.01
CA GLY A 90 19.82 -55.74 16.62
C GLY A 90 18.46 -56.15 15.98
N SER A 91 18.30 -55.97 14.65
CA SER A 91 17.29 -56.57 13.73
C SER A 91 15.80 -56.13 13.66
N SER A 92 15.46 -55.51 12.52
CA SER A 92 14.30 -55.79 11.61
C SER A 92 12.88 -55.17 11.76
N ALA A 93 12.34 -54.78 10.58
CA ALA A 93 10.93 -54.88 10.10
C ALA A 93 9.89 -53.72 10.22
N SER A 94 9.98 -52.76 9.29
CA SER A 94 8.88 -52.30 8.39
C SER A 94 7.69 -51.42 8.85
N ALA A 95 7.05 -50.80 7.85
CA ALA A 95 5.77 -50.09 7.83
C ALA A 95 5.70 -48.73 8.55
N GLY A 96 4.91 -47.80 7.98
CA GLY A 96 4.68 -46.45 8.50
C GLY A 96 3.20 -46.20 8.81
N GLY A 97 2.89 -45.03 9.38
CA GLY A 97 1.51 -44.64 9.72
C GLY A 97 1.31 -43.13 9.69
N ASN A 98 0.15 -42.71 9.18
CA ASN A 98 -0.34 -41.34 9.31
C ASN A 98 -0.78 -41.07 10.76
N VAL A 99 -0.63 -39.83 11.23
CA VAL A 99 -1.23 -39.38 12.50
C VAL A 99 -2.32 -38.36 12.19
N THR A 100 -3.57 -38.76 12.42
CA THR A 100 -4.75 -37.89 12.36
C THR A 100 -4.92 -37.19 13.71
N THR A 101 -5.14 -35.87 13.72
CA THR A 101 -5.52 -35.13 14.94
C THR A 101 -7.03 -34.85 14.93
N ILE A 102 -7.66 -35.00 16.09
CA ILE A 102 -9.12 -34.99 16.25
C ILE A 102 -9.61 -33.57 16.58
N PHE A 103 -10.67 -33.12 15.90
CA PHE A 103 -11.45 -31.95 16.31
C PHE A 103 -12.46 -32.31 17.40
N ALA A 104 -12.53 -31.49 18.45
CA ALA A 104 -13.60 -31.52 19.43
C ALA A 104 -14.39 -30.21 19.33
N SER A 105 -15.69 -30.30 18.99
CA SER A 105 -16.58 -29.14 18.98
C SER A 105 -17.24 -28.94 20.34
N MET A 106 -17.45 -27.68 20.73
CA MET A 106 -18.38 -27.32 21.81
C MET A 106 -19.44 -26.36 21.28
N ASN A 107 -20.67 -26.63 21.72
CA ASN A 107 -21.89 -25.99 21.26
C ASN A 107 -22.35 -24.97 22.31
N GLN A 108 -22.88 -23.81 21.90
CA GLN A 108 -23.58 -22.89 22.81
C GLN A 108 -24.94 -22.46 22.25
N THR A 109 -25.99 -22.88 22.96
CA THR A 109 -27.34 -22.34 22.86
C THR A 109 -27.44 -21.11 23.79
N GLY A 110 -27.81 -19.95 23.25
CA GLY A 110 -27.99 -18.73 24.05
C GLY A 110 -29.39 -18.61 24.68
N ASN A 111 -29.60 -17.55 25.47
CA ASN A 111 -30.91 -16.92 25.63
C ASN A 111 -30.77 -15.43 26.03
N SER A 112 -31.84 -14.65 25.86
CA SER A 112 -31.88 -13.21 26.14
C SER A 112 -32.37 -12.90 27.56
N ALA A 113 -31.88 -11.81 28.15
CA ALA A 113 -32.54 -11.09 29.24
C ALA A 113 -32.14 -9.60 29.22
N SER A 114 -33.05 -8.72 29.62
CA SER A 114 -32.82 -7.27 29.71
C SER A 114 -33.08 -6.74 31.12
N THR A 115 -32.25 -5.80 31.55
CA THR A 115 -32.58 -4.82 32.59
C THR A 115 -31.92 -3.49 32.22
N GLY A 116 -32.56 -2.39 32.61
CA GLY A 116 -32.02 -1.05 32.42
C GLY A 116 -32.24 -0.22 33.68
N SER A 117 -31.28 0.65 33.96
CA SER A 117 -31.40 1.76 34.91
C SER A 117 -30.36 2.81 34.53
N GLY A 118 -30.58 4.07 34.89
CA GLY A 118 -29.63 5.14 34.58
C GLY A 118 -29.83 6.36 35.46
N SER A 119 -28.77 7.14 35.62
CA SER A 119 -28.82 8.45 36.27
C SER A 119 -27.72 9.38 35.75
N THR A 120 -28.14 10.58 35.35
CA THR A 120 -27.47 11.89 35.54
C THR A 120 -25.94 11.92 35.77
N GLY A 121 -25.22 12.54 34.84
CA GLY A 121 -23.92 13.19 35.13
C GLY A 121 -24.07 14.70 35.41
N PRO A 122 -23.00 15.38 35.85
CA PRO A 122 -22.91 16.85 35.87
C PRO A 122 -22.05 17.39 34.70
N THR A 123 -21.94 18.71 34.57
CA THR A 123 -21.26 19.42 33.46
C THR A 123 -20.27 20.47 33.98
N ALA A 124 -19.36 20.92 33.10
CA ALA A 124 -18.30 21.94 33.26
C ALA A 124 -16.96 21.46 33.85
N GLY A 125 -15.80 21.96 33.38
CA GLY A 125 -15.63 22.89 32.24
C GLY A 125 -14.18 23.18 31.82
N SER A 126 -14.04 23.67 30.59
CA SER A 126 -12.91 24.43 30.00
C SER A 126 -11.45 24.04 30.32
N SER A 127 -10.77 23.45 29.33
CA SER A 127 -9.40 23.82 28.93
C SER A 127 -9.07 23.22 27.56
N GLN A 128 -9.22 24.00 26.47
CA GLN A 128 -8.83 23.57 25.12
C GLN A 128 -7.42 24.06 24.77
N THR A 129 -6.44 23.16 24.81
CA THR A 129 -5.16 23.32 24.11
C THR A 129 -5.28 22.69 22.72
N SER A 130 -5.32 23.51 21.68
CA SER A 130 -5.59 23.07 20.31
C SER A 130 -4.36 22.46 19.62
N LEU A 131 -4.16 21.15 19.76
CA LEU A 131 -3.22 20.40 18.91
C LEU A 131 -3.83 20.19 17.51
N SER A 132 -3.25 20.85 16.51
CA SER A 132 -3.78 20.89 15.15
C SER A 132 -3.48 19.61 14.36
N SER A 133 -4.50 18.78 14.11
CA SER A 133 -4.41 17.65 13.17
C SER A 133 -4.24 18.17 11.74
N SER A 134 -3.06 17.95 11.15
CA SER A 134 -2.74 18.36 9.77
C SER A 134 -3.47 17.50 8.73
N GLY A 135 -4.73 17.84 8.45
CA GLY A 135 -5.42 17.55 7.20
C GLY A 135 -6.05 18.86 6.69
N PRO A 136 -6.04 19.14 5.37
CA PRO A 136 -6.51 20.43 4.86
C PRO A 136 -8.02 20.61 5.07
N THR A 137 -8.39 21.65 5.83
CA THR A 137 -9.79 22.03 6.04
C THR A 137 -10.41 22.54 4.74
N VAL A 138 -11.55 21.97 4.34
CA VAL A 138 -12.23 22.31 3.08
C VAL A 138 -13.24 23.44 3.30
N PRO A 139 -13.12 24.61 2.62
CA PRO A 139 -14.13 25.68 2.65
C PRO A 139 -15.43 25.29 1.94
N GLY A 140 -16.50 26.04 2.21
CA GLY A 140 -17.87 25.70 1.79
C GLY A 140 -18.12 25.71 0.27
N SER A 141 -19.07 24.87 -0.14
CA SER A 141 -19.54 24.76 -1.53
C SER A 141 -20.26 26.01 -2.03
N THR A 142 -20.00 26.40 -3.28
CA THR A 142 -20.83 27.31 -4.08
C THR A 142 -21.42 26.56 -5.27
N ASN A 143 -22.73 26.65 -5.48
CA ASN A 143 -23.44 25.93 -6.53
C ASN A 143 -23.08 26.42 -7.95
N LEU A 144 -22.88 25.47 -8.88
CA LEU A 144 -22.89 25.71 -10.32
C LEU A 144 -23.84 24.72 -11.01
N THR A 145 -25.13 25.04 -10.94
CA THR A 145 -26.18 24.38 -11.73
C THR A 145 -26.53 25.24 -12.94
N ASN A 146 -26.03 24.88 -14.13
CA ASN A 146 -26.67 25.06 -15.44
C ASN A 146 -25.67 24.81 -16.58
N PHE A 147 -25.76 23.65 -17.24
CA PHE A 147 -25.63 23.55 -18.70
C PHE A 147 -26.23 22.23 -19.19
N PHE A 148 -26.73 22.23 -20.43
CA PHE A 148 -27.52 21.17 -21.08
C PHE A 148 -28.88 20.89 -20.39
N GLY A 149 -29.98 20.69 -21.11
CA GLY A 149 -30.16 20.67 -22.56
C GLY A 149 -31.21 19.62 -22.95
N THR A 150 -32.48 20.00 -23.01
CA THR A 150 -33.59 19.06 -23.23
C THR A 150 -33.66 18.56 -24.68
N GLY A 151 -33.38 17.27 -24.88
CA GLY A 151 -33.64 16.53 -26.12
C GLY A 151 -34.34 15.20 -25.79
N SER A 152 -35.21 14.72 -26.67
CA SER A 152 -36.02 13.51 -26.46
C SER A 152 -36.04 12.63 -27.72
N SER A 153 -36.38 11.35 -27.54
CA SER A 153 -36.22 10.23 -28.48
C SER A 153 -34.74 9.88 -28.80
N SER A 154 -34.37 8.61 -29.01
CA SER A 154 -35.16 7.45 -29.46
C SER A 154 -35.04 6.20 -28.57
N SER A 155 -36.00 5.29 -28.71
CA SER A 155 -36.08 4.02 -27.97
C SER A 155 -35.21 2.93 -28.61
N GLY A 156 -34.14 2.48 -27.92
CA GLY A 156 -33.30 1.40 -28.46
C GLY A 156 -32.10 0.93 -27.61
N ALA A 157 -32.08 1.16 -26.29
CA ALA A 157 -30.89 0.88 -25.45
C ALA A 157 -31.19 0.28 -24.06
N SER A 158 -32.37 -0.30 -23.85
CA SER A 158 -32.79 -0.88 -22.57
C SER A 158 -32.21 -2.30 -22.34
N ASN A 159 -30.88 -2.40 -22.10
CA ASN A 159 -30.20 -3.49 -21.34
C ASN A 159 -28.66 -3.36 -21.37
N ALA A 160 -28.09 -2.26 -20.84
CA ALA A 160 -26.62 -2.07 -20.80
C ALA A 160 -26.04 -1.37 -19.55
N LEU A 161 -26.85 -1.09 -18.52
CA LEU A 161 -26.45 -0.30 -17.33
C LEU A 161 -26.85 -0.94 -15.99
N GLY A 162 -27.00 -2.27 -15.96
CA GLY A 162 -27.64 -3.01 -14.87
C GLY A 162 -26.89 -4.26 -14.39
N ALA A 163 -25.58 -4.18 -14.16
CA ALA A 163 -24.81 -5.26 -13.53
C ALA A 163 -23.82 -4.70 -12.50
N LEU A 164 -23.70 -5.37 -11.34
CA LEU A 164 -22.70 -5.10 -10.29
C LEU A 164 -22.72 -3.71 -9.63
N SER A 165 -23.91 -3.18 -9.33
CA SER A 165 -24.03 -2.09 -8.35
C SER A 165 -23.55 -2.48 -6.94
N THR A 166 -23.52 -3.79 -6.64
CA THR A 166 -22.94 -4.37 -5.42
C THR A 166 -22.39 -5.78 -5.70
N ILE A 167 -21.10 -6.01 -5.44
CA ILE A 167 -20.59 -7.37 -5.21
C ILE A 167 -20.93 -7.74 -3.75
N PRO A 168 -21.51 -8.93 -3.46
CA PRO A 168 -21.71 -9.38 -2.08
C PRO A 168 -20.36 -9.53 -1.36
N LEU A 169 -20.28 -9.17 -0.07
CA LEU A 169 -19.12 -9.52 0.75
C LEU A 169 -19.02 -11.05 0.82
N PRO A 170 -17.89 -11.68 0.42
CA PRO A 170 -17.76 -13.13 0.46
C PRO A 170 -17.87 -13.67 1.89
N ALA A 171 -18.81 -14.57 2.13
CA ALA A 171 -19.01 -15.17 3.46
C ALA A 171 -17.92 -16.19 3.80
N GLY A 172 -17.66 -16.39 5.10
CA GLY A 172 -16.71 -17.40 5.59
C GLY A 172 -15.27 -16.90 5.81
N TYR A 173 -15.03 -15.59 5.68
CA TYR A 173 -13.73 -14.94 5.92
C TYR A 173 -13.88 -13.88 7.02
N TYR A 174 -12.89 -13.76 7.90
CA TYR A 174 -12.87 -12.77 8.99
C TYR A 174 -12.93 -11.34 8.45
N CYS A 175 -12.29 -11.06 7.30
CA CYS A 175 -12.36 -9.76 6.66
C CYS A 175 -13.80 -9.32 6.38
N SER A 176 -14.74 -10.25 6.15
CA SER A 176 -16.13 -9.96 5.82
C SER A 176 -17.05 -9.78 7.04
N ASN A 177 -16.56 -10.02 8.26
CA ASN A 177 -17.25 -9.68 9.50
C ASN A 177 -17.22 -8.16 9.72
N VAL A 178 -18.07 -7.66 10.63
CA VAL A 178 -18.06 -6.27 11.10
C VAL A 178 -17.32 -6.19 12.43
N GLY A 179 -16.17 -5.51 12.48
CA GLY A 179 -15.37 -5.38 13.69
C GLY A 179 -13.93 -4.94 13.45
N THR A 180 -13.12 -4.98 14.51
CA THR A 180 -11.65 -4.93 14.40
C THR A 180 -11.18 -6.12 13.56
N TYR A 181 -10.20 -5.90 12.69
CA TYR A 181 -9.58 -6.96 11.88
C TYR A 181 -8.09 -7.07 12.23
N THR A 182 -7.68 -8.18 12.82
CA THR A 182 -6.30 -8.36 13.34
C THR A 182 -5.34 -8.98 12.32
N TYR A 183 -4.04 -8.98 12.65
CA TYR A 183 -3.01 -9.67 11.86
C TYR A 183 -3.22 -11.19 11.85
N GLU A 184 -3.70 -11.76 12.95
CA GLU A 184 -3.99 -13.19 13.12
C GLU A 184 -5.24 -13.60 12.33
N GLU A 185 -6.26 -12.74 12.28
CA GLU A 185 -7.43 -12.93 11.41
C GLU A 185 -7.07 -12.83 9.93
N MET A 186 -6.21 -11.87 9.56
CA MET A 186 -5.63 -11.81 8.21
C MET A 186 -4.86 -13.08 7.87
N LEU A 187 -4.07 -13.64 8.80
CA LEU A 187 -3.40 -14.92 8.62
C LEU A 187 -4.37 -16.08 8.42
N MET A 188 -5.48 -16.14 9.18
CA MET A 188 -6.49 -17.18 9.01
C MET A 188 -7.18 -17.09 7.64
N ASP A 189 -7.51 -15.88 7.19
CA ASP A 189 -8.07 -15.63 5.86
C ASP A 189 -7.08 -15.99 4.74
N LEU A 190 -5.82 -15.54 4.83
CA LEU A 190 -4.78 -15.83 3.83
C LEU A 190 -4.51 -17.33 3.68
N ASN A 191 -4.45 -18.07 4.79
CA ASN A 191 -4.30 -19.53 4.75
C ASN A 191 -5.53 -20.22 4.15
N THR A 192 -6.74 -19.77 4.50
CA THR A 192 -8.00 -20.28 3.93
C THR A 192 -8.07 -20.01 2.42
N LEU A 193 -7.68 -18.81 1.99
CA LEU A 193 -7.59 -18.44 0.59
C LEU A 193 -6.55 -19.29 -0.15
N LYS A 194 -5.35 -19.50 0.40
CA LYS A 194 -4.31 -20.29 -0.28
C LYS A 194 -4.69 -21.76 -0.43
N ALA A 195 -5.50 -22.31 0.48
CA ALA A 195 -6.08 -23.65 0.35
C ALA A 195 -7.21 -23.68 -0.71
N ASN A 196 -8.11 -22.70 -0.70
CA ASN A 196 -9.26 -22.63 -1.62
C ASN A 196 -8.88 -22.19 -3.06
N TYR A 197 -7.76 -21.49 -3.22
CA TYR A 197 -7.28 -20.89 -4.46
C TYR A 197 -5.79 -21.24 -4.70
N PRO A 198 -5.46 -22.48 -5.10
CA PRO A 198 -4.06 -22.92 -5.25
C PRO A 198 -3.22 -22.05 -6.20
N SER A 199 -3.86 -21.43 -7.20
CA SER A 199 -3.24 -20.50 -8.17
C SER A 199 -2.89 -19.12 -7.60
N MET A 200 -3.53 -18.68 -6.51
CA MET A 200 -3.14 -17.46 -5.79
C MET A 200 -1.71 -17.64 -5.27
N GLN A 201 -0.78 -16.75 -5.64
CA GLN A 201 0.57 -16.82 -5.07
C GLN A 201 0.60 -16.03 -3.75
N MET A 202 1.46 -16.47 -2.82
CA MET A 202 1.66 -15.82 -1.54
C MET A 202 3.12 -16.04 -1.12
N ASP A 203 3.83 -14.96 -0.85
CA ASP A 203 5.17 -14.95 -0.29
C ASP A 203 5.27 -13.94 0.87
N VAL A 204 6.47 -13.79 1.43
CA VAL A 204 6.76 -12.85 2.51
C VAL A 204 7.87 -11.91 2.02
N LEU A 205 7.64 -10.61 2.07
CA LEU A 205 8.60 -9.59 1.65
C LEU A 205 9.67 -9.33 2.72
N ALA A 206 9.29 -9.43 4.00
CA ALA A 206 10.15 -9.17 5.14
C ALA A 206 9.56 -9.74 6.45
N THR A 207 10.41 -9.83 7.48
CA THR A 207 10.00 -9.95 8.88
C THR A 207 10.15 -8.58 9.55
N THR A 208 9.17 -8.17 10.35
CA THR A 208 9.16 -6.89 11.07
C THR A 208 9.92 -6.97 12.39
N VAL A 209 10.10 -5.83 13.08
CA VAL A 209 10.90 -5.74 14.31
C VAL A 209 10.28 -6.54 15.47
N ASP A 210 8.95 -6.62 15.55
CA ASP A 210 8.25 -7.47 16.52
C ASP A 210 7.91 -8.88 15.98
N GLY A 211 8.57 -9.29 14.88
CA GLY A 211 8.57 -10.68 14.38
C GLY A 211 7.38 -11.10 13.51
N ARG A 212 6.55 -10.16 13.02
CA ARG A 212 5.46 -10.46 12.09
C ARG A 212 5.95 -10.53 10.65
N GLN A 213 5.22 -11.25 9.81
CA GLN A 213 5.56 -11.46 8.41
C GLN A 213 4.80 -10.46 7.53
N LEU A 214 5.53 -9.72 6.70
CA LEU A 214 4.94 -8.80 5.72
C LEU A 214 4.55 -9.58 4.46
N TYR A 215 3.30 -10.06 4.42
CA TYR A 215 2.78 -10.86 3.33
C TYR A 215 2.57 -10.06 2.04
N HIS A 216 2.90 -10.69 0.91
CA HIS A 216 2.50 -10.25 -0.42
C HIS A 216 1.72 -11.37 -1.12
N VAL A 217 0.66 -10.98 -1.83
CA VAL A 217 -0.29 -11.89 -2.47
C VAL A 217 -0.43 -11.51 -3.94
N VAL A 218 -0.47 -12.51 -4.82
CA VAL A 218 -0.66 -12.32 -6.26
C VAL A 218 -1.98 -12.93 -6.70
N VAL A 219 -2.84 -12.12 -7.33
CA VAL A 219 -4.10 -12.55 -7.93
C VAL A 219 -4.06 -12.32 -9.44
N GLY A 220 -4.49 -13.31 -10.20
CA GLY A 220 -4.40 -13.35 -11.66
C GLY A 220 -3.12 -14.01 -12.19
N ASN A 221 -2.81 -13.77 -13.46
CA ASN A 221 -1.67 -14.33 -14.17
C ASN A 221 -0.39 -13.55 -13.80
N PRO A 222 0.61 -14.16 -13.12
CA PRO A 222 1.87 -13.47 -12.77
C PRO A 222 2.69 -13.02 -13.98
N SER A 223 2.49 -13.67 -15.14
CA SER A 223 3.13 -13.34 -16.41
C SER A 223 2.25 -12.42 -17.28
N ALA A 224 1.26 -11.75 -16.70
CA ALA A 224 0.46 -10.75 -17.42
C ALA A 224 1.32 -9.53 -17.80
N PRO A 225 1.04 -8.90 -18.97
CA PRO A 225 1.76 -7.69 -19.38
C PRO A 225 1.56 -6.53 -18.41
N HIS A 226 0.33 -6.37 -17.91
CA HIS A 226 -0.03 -5.29 -16.99
C HIS A 226 -0.01 -5.75 -15.54
N LYS A 227 0.42 -4.87 -14.63
CA LYS A 227 0.47 -5.13 -13.19
C LYS A 227 -0.02 -3.93 -12.38
N ILE A 228 -0.79 -4.20 -11.33
CA ILE A 228 -1.25 -3.19 -10.37
C ILE A 228 -0.65 -3.53 -9.01
N LEU A 229 -0.19 -2.54 -8.25
CA LEU A 229 0.24 -2.71 -6.85
C LEU A 229 -0.76 -2.03 -5.91
N VAL A 230 -1.38 -2.82 -5.02
CA VAL A 230 -2.34 -2.32 -4.02
C VAL A 230 -1.84 -2.65 -2.62
N HIS A 231 -1.94 -1.70 -1.70
CA HIS A 231 -1.57 -1.94 -0.31
C HIS A 231 -2.47 -1.22 0.70
N GLY A 232 -2.54 -1.78 1.91
CA GLY A 232 -3.30 -1.25 3.03
C GLY A 232 -2.48 -1.30 4.32
N GLY A 233 -3.02 -0.72 5.39
CA GLY A 233 -2.47 -0.85 6.74
C GLY A 233 -1.07 -0.29 6.92
N ILE A 234 -0.65 0.72 6.16
CA ILE A 234 0.66 1.38 6.33
C ILE A 234 0.71 2.30 7.57
N HIS A 235 -0.46 2.75 8.03
CA HIS A 235 -0.63 3.43 9.31
C HIS A 235 -1.45 2.59 10.28
N ALA A 236 -0.98 2.50 11.52
CA ALA A 236 -1.55 1.65 12.58
C ALA A 236 -3.06 1.83 12.81
N ARG A 237 -3.49 3.00 13.31
CA ARG A 237 -4.91 3.36 13.51
C ARG A 237 -5.78 3.42 12.24
N GLU A 238 -5.23 3.09 11.07
CA GLU A 238 -5.93 3.09 9.79
C GLU A 238 -6.19 1.64 9.31
N TYR A 239 -6.07 0.66 10.22
CA TYR A 239 -6.13 -0.80 9.98
C TYR A 239 -7.30 -1.32 9.13
N ILE A 240 -8.43 -0.60 9.10
CA ILE A 240 -9.58 -0.95 8.27
C ILE A 240 -9.24 -0.95 6.76
N SER A 241 -8.20 -0.22 6.37
CA SER A 241 -7.61 -0.31 5.02
C SER A 241 -7.10 -1.72 4.69
N SER A 242 -6.55 -2.46 5.66
CA SER A 242 -6.14 -3.86 5.49
C SER A 242 -7.35 -4.79 5.26
N GLN A 243 -8.43 -4.56 5.99
CA GLN A 243 -9.70 -5.27 5.83
C GLN A 243 -10.32 -5.00 4.45
N VAL A 244 -10.23 -3.76 3.93
CA VAL A 244 -10.63 -3.40 2.57
C VAL A 244 -9.79 -4.14 1.51
N VAL A 245 -8.47 -4.18 1.66
CA VAL A 245 -7.60 -4.91 0.72
C VAL A 245 -7.88 -6.41 0.72
N MET A 246 -8.07 -7.03 1.90
CA MET A 246 -8.47 -8.44 1.97
C MET A 246 -9.85 -8.69 1.34
N ARG A 247 -10.81 -7.77 1.50
CA ARG A 247 -12.10 -7.84 0.79
C ARG A 247 -11.95 -7.76 -0.73
N GLU A 248 -11.00 -6.96 -1.26
CA GLU A 248 -10.70 -6.97 -2.70
C GLU A 248 -10.09 -8.32 -3.16
N ILE A 249 -9.10 -8.85 -2.43
CA ILE A 249 -8.45 -10.14 -2.74
C ILE A 249 -9.49 -11.27 -2.83
N VAL A 250 -10.29 -11.47 -1.77
CA VAL A 250 -11.30 -12.54 -1.75
C VAL A 250 -12.31 -12.34 -2.88
N SER A 251 -12.78 -11.10 -3.10
CA SER A 251 -13.77 -10.82 -4.14
C SER A 251 -13.24 -11.11 -5.54
N LEU A 252 -11.99 -10.76 -5.85
CA LEU A 252 -11.39 -11.07 -7.15
C LEU A 252 -11.27 -12.57 -7.40
N LEU A 253 -10.90 -13.35 -6.37
CA LEU A 253 -10.78 -14.80 -6.45
C LEU A 253 -12.15 -15.49 -6.62
N GLU A 254 -13.17 -15.08 -5.85
CA GLU A 254 -14.54 -15.58 -6.02
C GLU A 254 -15.12 -15.16 -7.40
N MET A 255 -14.86 -13.93 -7.87
CA MET A 255 -15.29 -13.47 -9.20
C MET A 255 -14.59 -14.23 -10.33
N GLN A 256 -13.29 -14.54 -10.19
CA GLN A 256 -12.53 -15.35 -11.15
C GLN A 256 -13.12 -16.76 -11.25
N LYS A 257 -13.32 -17.42 -10.11
CA LYS A 257 -13.84 -18.79 -9.99
C LYS A 257 -15.29 -18.94 -10.44
N SER A 258 -16.12 -17.92 -10.23
CA SER A 258 -17.52 -17.89 -10.68
C SER A 258 -17.69 -17.42 -12.14
N GLY A 259 -16.61 -17.03 -12.83
CA GLY A 259 -16.66 -16.52 -14.21
C GLY A 259 -17.41 -15.19 -14.35
N LEU A 260 -17.56 -14.44 -13.26
CA LEU A 260 -18.44 -13.28 -13.15
C LEU A 260 -18.01 -12.15 -14.10
N LEU A 261 -18.98 -11.53 -14.77
CA LEU A 261 -18.76 -10.53 -15.81
C LEU A 261 -18.71 -9.10 -15.25
N TYR A 262 -17.60 -8.41 -15.46
CA TYR A 262 -17.42 -6.98 -15.17
C TYR A 262 -17.33 -6.21 -16.49
N HIS A 263 -18.23 -5.24 -16.70
CA HIS A 263 -18.41 -4.50 -17.97
C HIS A 263 -18.48 -5.41 -19.23
N GLY A 264 -19.06 -6.61 -19.08
CA GLY A 264 -19.22 -7.59 -20.17
C GLY A 264 -18.02 -8.52 -20.39
N GLN A 265 -16.90 -8.32 -19.71
CA GLN A 265 -15.73 -9.23 -19.75
C GLN A 265 -15.69 -10.10 -18.50
N SER A 266 -15.28 -11.37 -18.63
CA SER A 266 -15.16 -12.23 -17.45
C SER A 266 -13.97 -11.81 -16.58
N MET A 267 -14.10 -11.92 -15.26
CA MET A 267 -13.00 -11.62 -14.34
C MET A 267 -11.76 -12.50 -14.61
N ALA A 268 -11.97 -13.74 -15.06
CA ALA A 268 -10.88 -14.62 -15.50
C ALA A 268 -10.15 -14.08 -16.74
N THR A 269 -10.85 -13.45 -17.69
CA THR A 269 -10.23 -12.78 -18.85
C THR A 269 -9.42 -11.55 -18.43
N LEU A 270 -9.99 -10.71 -17.56
CA LEU A 270 -9.30 -9.52 -17.02
C LEU A 270 -8.01 -9.90 -16.28
N LEU A 271 -8.09 -10.90 -15.39
CA LEU A 271 -6.97 -11.43 -14.62
C LEU A 271 -5.97 -12.27 -15.43
N GLN A 272 -6.30 -12.68 -16.65
CA GLN A 272 -5.33 -13.29 -17.56
C GLN A 272 -4.41 -12.23 -18.21
N ASN A 273 -4.92 -11.02 -18.42
CA ASN A 273 -4.18 -9.90 -19.03
C ASN A 273 -3.63 -8.88 -18.02
N THR A 274 -4.08 -8.92 -16.75
CA THR A 274 -3.57 -8.07 -15.67
C THR A 274 -3.28 -8.88 -14.41
N CYS A 275 -2.10 -8.69 -13.84
CA CYS A 275 -1.71 -9.19 -12.53
C CYS A 275 -2.02 -8.15 -11.45
N ILE A 276 -2.46 -8.58 -10.26
CA ILE A 276 -2.57 -7.67 -9.11
C ILE A 276 -1.71 -8.20 -7.97
N HIS A 277 -0.78 -7.34 -7.54
CA HIS A 277 0.10 -7.55 -6.41
C HIS A 277 -0.48 -6.81 -5.21
N PHE A 278 -0.74 -7.53 -4.13
CA PHE A 278 -1.30 -7.00 -2.90
C PHE A 278 -0.30 -7.09 -1.75
N VAL A 279 -0.21 -6.03 -0.94
CA VAL A 279 0.41 -6.06 0.39
C VAL A 279 -0.67 -5.68 1.41
N PRO A 280 -1.39 -6.67 1.98
CA PRO A 280 -2.65 -6.38 2.70
C PRO A 280 -2.47 -5.53 3.94
N MET A 281 -1.36 -5.71 4.66
CA MET A 281 -1.09 -5.04 5.93
C MET A 281 0.40 -4.66 6.01
N VAL A 282 0.72 -3.42 5.65
CA VAL A 282 2.11 -2.94 5.57
C VAL A 282 2.77 -2.76 6.95
N ASN A 283 2.00 -2.41 7.98
CA ASN A 283 2.47 -2.12 9.34
C ASN A 283 1.80 -3.05 10.38
N PRO A 284 2.08 -4.37 10.35
CA PRO A 284 1.37 -5.33 11.19
C PRO A 284 1.67 -5.14 12.70
N ASP A 285 2.88 -4.68 13.05
CA ASP A 285 3.26 -4.44 14.45
C ASP A 285 2.59 -3.19 15.03
N GLY A 286 2.56 -2.09 14.28
CA GLY A 286 1.85 -0.89 14.68
C GLY A 286 0.34 -1.11 14.78
N ILE A 287 -0.23 -1.91 13.88
CA ILE A 287 -1.66 -2.31 13.92
C ILE A 287 -1.95 -3.12 15.18
N ALA A 288 -1.16 -4.15 15.49
CA ALA A 288 -1.31 -4.93 16.71
C ALA A 288 -1.21 -4.04 17.97
N LEU A 289 -0.24 -3.12 18.00
CA LEU A 289 -0.03 -2.16 19.09
C LEU A 289 -1.21 -1.19 19.29
N GLU A 290 -1.83 -0.71 18.21
CA GLU A 290 -3.02 0.16 18.31
C GLU A 290 -4.25 -0.61 18.79
N GLN A 291 -4.45 -1.84 18.28
CA GLN A 291 -5.62 -2.66 18.58
C GLN A 291 -5.59 -3.25 20.00
N GLY A 292 -4.43 -3.76 20.45
CA GLY A 292 -4.27 -4.48 21.72
C GLY A 292 -3.26 -3.89 22.72
N GLY A 293 -2.66 -2.74 22.41
CA GLY A 293 -1.71 -2.07 23.31
C GLY A 293 -0.36 -2.78 23.44
N ILE A 294 0.38 -2.46 24.51
CA ILE A 294 1.72 -3.02 24.78
C ILE A 294 1.71 -4.55 24.81
N ASP A 295 0.62 -5.18 25.26
CA ASP A 295 0.55 -6.63 25.40
C ASP A 295 0.32 -7.40 24.10
N ALA A 296 -0.09 -6.72 23.02
CA ALA A 296 -0.12 -7.28 21.68
C ALA A 296 1.27 -7.35 21.00
N LEU A 297 2.32 -6.79 21.63
CA LEU A 297 3.69 -6.95 21.14
C LEU A 297 4.30 -8.27 21.61
N ASN A 298 4.96 -8.99 20.70
CA ASN A 298 5.59 -10.29 20.93
C ASN A 298 6.91 -10.18 21.71
N THR A 299 7.66 -9.09 21.48
CA THR A 299 9.05 -8.95 21.95
C THR A 299 9.18 -7.93 23.08
N GLN A 300 9.97 -8.27 24.11
CA GLN A 300 10.28 -7.33 25.18
C GLN A 300 11.05 -6.10 24.67
N ALA A 301 11.80 -6.23 23.56
CA ALA A 301 12.47 -5.12 22.90
C ALA A 301 11.47 -4.08 22.38
N ALA A 302 10.46 -4.50 21.60
CA ALA A 302 9.41 -3.62 21.10
C ALA A 302 8.62 -2.97 22.24
N LYS A 303 8.21 -3.76 23.26
CA LYS A 303 7.52 -3.24 24.46
C LYS A 303 8.33 -2.14 25.15
N THR A 304 9.63 -2.36 25.34
CA THR A 304 10.53 -1.39 25.98
C THR A 304 10.71 -0.14 25.12
N MET A 305 10.82 -0.29 23.80
CA MET A 305 10.96 0.83 22.87
C MET A 305 9.73 1.74 22.88
N VAL A 306 8.52 1.18 22.75
CA VAL A 306 7.26 1.95 22.79
C VAL A 306 7.06 2.65 24.13
N MET A 307 7.40 2.01 25.24
CA MET A 307 7.35 2.63 26.58
C MET A 307 8.37 3.76 26.73
N SER A 308 9.56 3.65 26.12
CA SER A 308 10.54 4.75 26.10
C SER A 308 10.07 5.95 25.27
N MET A 309 9.42 5.72 24.13
CA MET A 309 8.78 6.80 23.35
C MET A 309 7.65 7.47 24.13
N ALA A 310 6.78 6.70 24.78
CA ALA A 310 5.71 7.27 25.63
C ALA A 310 6.26 8.12 26.78
N ALA A 311 7.39 7.74 27.37
CA ALA A 311 8.08 8.54 28.38
C ALA A 311 8.71 9.82 27.80
N GLN A 312 9.28 9.75 26.59
CA GLN A 312 9.88 10.90 25.89
C GLN A 312 8.82 11.92 25.42
N ASP A 313 7.68 11.45 24.92
CA ASP A 313 6.49 12.25 24.58
C ASP A 313 5.74 12.79 25.82
N GLY A 314 6.19 12.48 27.04
CA GLY A 314 5.60 12.97 28.30
C GLY A 314 4.20 12.43 28.60
N ILE A 315 3.87 11.22 28.12
CA ILE A 315 2.53 10.67 28.12
C ILE A 315 2.09 10.19 29.51
N THR A 316 0.96 10.73 29.97
CA THR A 316 0.26 10.29 31.21
C THR A 316 -0.90 9.32 30.94
N ASP A 317 -1.50 9.35 29.75
CA ASP A 317 -2.57 8.46 29.30
C ASP A 317 -2.07 7.56 28.17
N LEU A 318 -1.43 6.45 28.57
CA LEU A 318 -0.85 5.47 27.64
C LEU A 318 -1.92 4.87 26.71
N SER A 319 -3.12 4.59 27.22
CA SER A 319 -4.20 4.01 26.42
C SER A 319 -4.61 4.95 25.27
N SER A 320 -4.86 6.22 25.58
CA SER A 320 -5.24 7.25 24.59
C SER A 320 -4.11 7.61 23.62
N TYR A 321 -2.86 7.39 24.00
CA TYR A 321 -1.68 7.53 23.15
C TYR A 321 -1.51 6.34 22.18
N LEU A 322 -1.70 5.10 22.65
CA LEU A 322 -1.62 3.89 21.82
C LEU A 322 -2.81 3.75 20.87
N ARG A 323 -4.05 4.07 21.30
CA ARG A 323 -5.23 4.14 20.39
C ARG A 323 -5.12 5.22 19.30
N LYS A 324 -4.11 6.09 19.38
CA LYS A 324 -3.78 7.11 18.35
C LYS A 324 -2.52 6.77 17.56
N TRP A 325 -1.89 5.61 17.79
CA TRP A 325 -0.66 5.21 17.12
C TRP A 325 -0.87 5.17 15.60
N LYS A 326 0.08 5.75 14.86
CA LYS A 326 0.04 5.87 13.38
C LYS A 326 1.30 5.28 12.74
N ASN A 327 2.42 5.33 13.44
CA ASN A 327 3.74 4.91 12.97
C ASN A 327 3.95 3.38 13.05
N ASN A 328 5.10 2.86 12.61
CA ASN A 328 5.50 1.48 12.91
C ASN A 328 5.96 1.35 14.38
N VAL A 329 6.39 0.15 14.79
CA VAL A 329 6.81 -0.10 16.18
C VAL A 329 8.15 0.58 16.54
N ASN A 330 8.94 0.98 15.54
CA ASN A 330 10.12 1.85 15.72
C ASN A 330 9.74 3.34 15.88
N GLY A 331 8.45 3.69 15.91
CA GLY A 331 7.99 5.07 16.01
C GLY A 331 8.23 5.89 14.74
N VAL A 332 8.44 5.26 13.58
CA VAL A 332 8.62 5.93 12.28
C VAL A 332 7.34 5.91 11.46
N ASN A 333 6.99 7.05 10.88
CA ASN A 333 5.88 7.15 9.94
C ASN A 333 6.29 6.58 8.59
N LEU A 334 5.86 5.36 8.28
CA LEU A 334 6.20 4.68 7.02
C LEU A 334 5.82 5.53 5.78
N ASN A 335 4.67 6.22 5.80
CA ASN A 335 4.26 7.13 4.73
C ASN A 335 4.87 8.55 4.84
N ARG A 336 5.99 8.69 5.55
CA ARG A 336 7.00 9.76 5.40
C ARG A 336 8.41 9.22 5.23
N ASN A 337 8.56 7.91 4.99
CA ASN A 337 9.84 7.23 4.95
C ASN A 337 10.24 6.82 3.51
N PHE A 338 9.68 7.46 2.47
CA PHE A 338 10.08 7.23 1.07
C PHE A 338 10.85 8.42 0.48
N ASP A 339 11.70 8.15 -0.50
CA ASP A 339 12.56 9.14 -1.18
C ASP A 339 11.76 10.03 -2.17
N ALA A 340 10.87 10.88 -1.64
CA ALA A 340 10.11 11.87 -2.40
C ALA A 340 10.13 13.22 -1.68
N TYR A 341 11.06 14.10 -2.06
CA TYR A 341 11.44 15.30 -1.28
C TYR A 341 11.66 15.00 0.21
N TRP A 342 12.28 13.86 0.55
CA TRP A 342 12.39 13.42 1.95
C TRP A 342 13.17 14.41 2.81
N GLN A 343 14.19 15.06 2.24
CA GLN A 343 15.01 16.06 2.91
C GLN A 343 14.19 17.31 3.23
N GLU A 344 13.41 17.81 2.28
CA GLU A 344 12.61 19.04 2.36
C GLU A 344 11.24 18.83 3.06
N ALA A 345 10.75 17.59 3.13
CA ALA A 345 9.57 17.22 3.90
C ALA A 345 9.80 17.56 5.39
N ALA A 346 8.90 18.35 5.97
CA ALA A 346 9.12 18.95 7.27
C ALA A 346 9.19 17.88 8.39
N ALA A 347 10.26 17.92 9.18
CA ALA A 347 10.34 17.16 10.43
C ALA A 347 9.36 17.78 11.45
N LYS A 348 8.13 17.27 11.48
CA LYS A 348 7.07 17.73 12.40
C LYS A 348 7.23 17.14 13.81
N ILE A 349 7.94 16.01 13.92
CA ILE A 349 8.57 15.45 15.12
C ILE A 349 9.96 14.94 14.68
N ASP A 350 10.97 15.09 15.53
CA ASP A 350 12.40 14.84 15.23
C ASP A 350 12.96 13.54 15.84
N HIS A 351 12.14 12.82 16.62
CA HIS A 351 12.49 11.56 17.29
C HIS A 351 11.36 10.51 17.17
N PRO A 352 11.64 9.21 17.38
CA PRO A 352 10.64 8.16 17.44
C PRO A 352 9.45 8.49 18.35
N SER A 353 8.24 8.45 17.79
CA SER A 353 6.98 8.83 18.46
C SER A 353 5.80 8.08 17.82
N ASN A 354 4.59 8.15 18.39
CA ASN A 354 3.40 7.51 17.82
C ASN A 354 2.99 8.05 16.44
N THR A 355 3.50 9.21 16.01
CA THR A 355 3.10 9.91 14.79
C THR A 355 4.24 10.73 14.17
N LEU A 356 4.08 11.14 12.90
CA LEU A 356 4.83 12.19 12.17
C LEU A 356 6.37 12.12 12.00
N TYR A 357 7.14 11.44 12.84
CA TYR A 357 8.59 11.26 12.65
C TYR A 357 8.90 10.54 11.33
N LYS A 358 9.83 11.06 10.53
CA LYS A 358 10.11 10.59 9.15
C LYS A 358 11.20 9.51 9.02
N GLY A 359 11.76 9.05 10.15
CA GLY A 359 12.90 8.14 10.20
C GLY A 359 14.24 8.88 10.09
N THR A 360 15.33 8.12 10.02
CA THR A 360 16.71 8.65 9.94
C THR A 360 17.19 8.88 8.51
N ALA A 361 16.60 8.17 7.55
CA ALA A 361 16.86 8.26 6.11
C ALA A 361 15.62 7.77 5.33
N PRO A 362 15.52 8.03 4.02
CA PRO A 362 14.55 7.34 3.17
C PRO A 362 14.76 5.82 3.22
N GLU A 363 13.67 5.07 3.30
CA GLU A 363 13.63 3.60 3.34
C GLU A 363 14.52 3.00 4.45
N SER A 364 14.55 3.67 5.61
CA SER A 364 15.19 3.18 6.84
C SER A 364 14.45 1.98 7.42
N GLU A 365 13.11 2.01 7.34
CA GLU A 365 12.25 0.98 7.92
C GLU A 365 12.13 -0.25 7.02
N ILE A 366 12.09 -1.44 7.62
CA ILE A 366 12.05 -2.69 6.86
C ILE A 366 10.75 -2.81 6.04
N GLU A 367 9.64 -2.27 6.54
CA GLU A 367 8.33 -2.29 5.90
C GLU A 367 8.25 -1.36 4.68
N SER A 368 8.78 -0.14 4.80
CA SER A 368 8.83 0.85 3.71
C SER A 368 9.76 0.36 2.60
N LYS A 369 10.95 -0.11 2.98
CA LYS A 369 11.95 -0.68 2.09
C LYS A 369 11.46 -1.94 1.37
N ALA A 370 10.73 -2.82 2.05
CA ALA A 370 10.12 -4.00 1.43
C ALA A 370 9.05 -3.63 0.39
N LEU A 371 8.19 -2.66 0.69
CA LEU A 371 7.17 -2.17 -0.25
C LEU A 371 7.79 -1.45 -1.46
N ALA A 372 8.81 -0.61 -1.23
CA ALA A 372 9.57 0.05 -2.29
C ALA A 372 10.29 -0.97 -3.19
N ASN A 373 10.93 -1.99 -2.60
CA ASN A 373 11.59 -3.06 -3.35
C ASN A 373 10.60 -3.92 -4.14
N LEU A 374 9.41 -4.23 -3.61
CA LEU A 374 8.36 -4.88 -4.38
C LEU A 374 7.97 -4.04 -5.60
N CYS A 375 7.74 -2.73 -5.41
CA CYS A 375 7.36 -1.82 -6.48
C CYS A 375 8.44 -1.73 -7.58
N ARG A 376 9.70 -1.51 -7.21
CA ARG A 376 10.86 -1.54 -8.13
C ARG A 376 10.99 -2.89 -8.87
N ARG A 377 10.70 -4.00 -8.20
CA ARG A 377 10.82 -5.37 -8.75
C ARG A 377 9.77 -5.68 -9.81
N ILE A 378 8.54 -5.21 -9.64
CA ILE A 378 7.41 -5.56 -10.53
C ILE A 378 7.12 -4.49 -11.60
N MET A 379 7.53 -3.24 -11.36
CA MET A 379 7.23 -2.04 -12.16
C MET A 379 5.76 -2.02 -12.61
N PRO A 380 4.82 -1.74 -11.70
CA PRO A 380 3.39 -1.77 -11.99
C PRO A 380 2.97 -0.54 -12.83
N ASP A 381 1.97 -0.72 -13.70
CA ASP A 381 1.40 0.38 -14.49
C ASP A 381 0.71 1.44 -13.60
N TYR A 382 0.22 1.03 -12.42
CA TYR A 382 -0.51 1.85 -11.46
C TYR A 382 -0.30 1.37 -10.01
N THR A 383 -0.39 2.27 -9.02
CA THR A 383 -0.51 1.88 -7.60
C THR A 383 -1.73 2.47 -6.90
N ILE A 384 -2.24 1.73 -5.90
CA ILE A 384 -3.37 2.13 -5.05
C ILE A 384 -2.99 1.95 -3.58
N SER A 385 -2.94 3.07 -2.84
CA SER A 385 -2.63 3.12 -1.41
C SER A 385 -3.90 3.36 -0.60
N TYR A 386 -4.39 2.37 0.12
CA TYR A 386 -5.57 2.53 0.99
C TYR A 386 -5.18 3.07 2.37
N HIS A 387 -5.89 4.11 2.79
CA HIS A 387 -5.66 4.90 4.01
C HIS A 387 -6.98 5.29 4.69
N THR A 388 -6.94 5.98 5.83
CA THR A 388 -8.11 6.71 6.35
C THR A 388 -7.70 8.13 6.77
N GLN A 389 -8.49 9.17 6.49
CA GLN A 389 -9.94 9.17 6.32
C GLN A 389 -10.49 10.35 5.49
N GLY A 390 -11.75 10.23 5.05
CA GLY A 390 -12.54 11.38 4.59
C GLY A 390 -13.47 11.10 3.41
N ARG A 391 -13.29 9.96 2.73
CA ARG A 391 -13.81 9.68 1.38
C ARG A 391 -13.21 10.61 0.33
N VAL A 392 -11.88 10.67 0.30
CA VAL A 392 -11.06 11.51 -0.59
C VAL A 392 -10.11 10.63 -1.41
N ILE A 393 -9.78 11.07 -2.62
CA ILE A 393 -8.79 10.46 -3.52
C ILE A 393 -7.71 11.51 -3.79
N TYR A 394 -6.51 11.35 -3.23
CA TYR A 394 -5.35 12.15 -3.62
C TYR A 394 -4.61 11.42 -4.75
N TRP A 395 -4.20 12.15 -5.78
CA TRP A 395 -3.51 11.59 -6.95
C TRP A 395 -2.32 12.43 -7.38
N TYR A 396 -2.54 13.74 -7.49
CA TYR A 396 -1.55 14.69 -8.00
C TYR A 396 -0.33 14.81 -7.07
N PHE A 397 0.84 15.05 -7.64
CA PHE A 397 2.08 15.40 -6.95
C PHE A 397 2.94 16.41 -7.73
N GLY A 398 2.33 17.17 -8.65
CA GLY A 398 3.03 18.20 -9.44
C GLY A 398 3.52 17.71 -10.81
N GLU A 399 3.29 16.44 -11.15
CA GLU A 399 3.69 15.82 -12.42
C GLU A 399 2.97 16.44 -13.63
N THR A 400 3.50 16.20 -14.83
CA THR A 400 2.98 16.83 -16.07
C THR A 400 2.84 15.81 -17.22
N GLY A 401 2.42 16.28 -18.39
CA GLY A 401 2.34 15.47 -19.60
C GLY A 401 1.40 14.25 -19.48
N SER A 402 1.82 13.13 -20.06
CA SER A 402 1.08 11.87 -20.10
C SER A 402 0.89 11.23 -18.72
N TYR A 403 1.86 11.38 -17.80
CA TYR A 403 1.78 10.83 -16.45
C TYR A 403 0.66 11.49 -15.64
N LYS A 404 0.53 12.81 -15.73
CA LYS A 404 -0.60 13.57 -15.16
C LYS A 404 -1.94 13.11 -15.71
N ALA A 405 -2.03 12.90 -17.03
CA ALA A 405 -3.25 12.41 -17.67
C ALA A 405 -3.64 11.00 -17.18
N LYS A 406 -2.67 10.08 -17.05
CA LYS A 406 -2.88 8.74 -16.48
C LYS A 406 -3.34 8.80 -15.00
N GLY A 407 -2.68 9.62 -14.18
CA GLY A 407 -3.03 9.81 -12.76
C GLY A 407 -4.44 10.36 -12.57
N GLN A 408 -4.80 11.37 -13.37
CA GLN A 408 -6.15 11.95 -13.36
C GLN A 408 -7.21 10.93 -13.82
N TYR A 409 -6.88 10.10 -14.81
CA TYR A 409 -7.78 9.05 -15.29
C TYR A 409 -8.01 7.96 -14.24
N LEU A 410 -6.96 7.50 -13.55
CA LEU A 410 -7.07 6.58 -12.41
C LEU A 410 -7.95 7.16 -11.29
N ALA A 411 -7.73 8.43 -10.91
CA ALA A 411 -8.53 9.13 -9.91
C ALA A 411 -10.02 9.26 -10.33
N ASN A 412 -10.29 9.58 -11.60
CA ASN A 412 -11.65 9.66 -12.14
C ASN A 412 -12.38 8.32 -12.09
N VAL A 413 -11.70 7.22 -12.40
CA VAL A 413 -12.30 5.88 -12.43
C VAL A 413 -12.61 5.38 -11.01
N VAL A 414 -11.70 5.61 -10.04
CA VAL A 414 -11.98 5.37 -8.61
C VAL A 414 -13.15 6.24 -8.13
N HIS A 415 -13.21 7.51 -8.52
CA HIS A 415 -14.30 8.43 -8.18
C HIS A 415 -15.67 7.95 -8.68
N GLN A 416 -15.78 7.57 -9.96
CA GLN A 416 -17.05 7.14 -10.58
C GLN A 416 -17.72 5.98 -9.83
N ASN A 417 -16.94 5.08 -9.26
CA ASN A 417 -17.43 3.88 -8.58
C ASN A 417 -17.64 4.10 -7.06
N THR A 418 -16.73 4.80 -6.39
CA THR A 418 -16.78 5.03 -4.93
C THR A 418 -17.64 6.22 -4.53
N GLY A 419 -17.78 7.22 -5.41
CA GLY A 419 -18.33 8.54 -5.08
C GLY A 419 -17.50 9.26 -4.01
N TYR A 420 -16.17 9.15 -4.07
CA TYR A 420 -15.22 9.84 -3.19
C TYR A 420 -14.70 11.11 -3.87
N THR A 421 -14.41 12.17 -3.11
CA THR A 421 -13.98 13.47 -3.67
C THR A 421 -12.54 13.39 -4.18
N ILE A 422 -12.30 13.74 -5.45
CA ILE A 422 -10.93 13.87 -5.97
C ILE A 422 -10.30 15.14 -5.40
N SER A 423 -9.06 15.03 -4.90
CA SER A 423 -8.23 16.18 -4.54
C SER A 423 -6.95 16.23 -5.38
N ASN A 424 -6.60 17.42 -5.83
CA ASN A 424 -5.33 17.77 -6.48
C ASN A 424 -4.36 18.50 -5.53
N THR A 425 -4.64 18.57 -4.22
CA THR A 425 -3.76 19.20 -3.24
C THR A 425 -2.51 18.38 -2.99
N TRP A 426 -1.34 19.00 -3.07
CA TRP A 426 -0.05 18.45 -2.64
C TRP A 426 0.86 19.56 -2.09
N SER A 427 1.91 19.20 -1.37
CA SER A 427 2.99 20.12 -0.99
C SER A 427 4.29 19.34 -0.79
N GLN A 428 5.42 19.92 -1.22
CA GLN A 428 6.77 19.42 -0.94
C GLN A 428 7.03 19.27 0.57
N THR A 429 6.49 20.16 1.40
CA THR A 429 6.66 20.11 2.87
C THR A 429 5.94 18.94 3.54
N ASP A 430 4.99 18.31 2.84
CA ASP A 430 4.14 17.23 3.35
C ASP A 430 4.29 15.92 2.57
N ALA A 431 5.36 15.82 1.76
CA ALA A 431 5.69 14.67 0.91
C ALA A 431 6.31 13.47 1.69
N ALA A 432 7.15 12.69 1.01
CA ALA A 432 7.75 11.42 1.43
C ALA A 432 6.78 10.23 1.63
N GLY A 433 5.56 10.31 1.08
CA GLY A 433 4.63 9.18 1.02
C GLY A 433 4.91 8.22 -0.13
N PHE A 434 4.34 7.01 -0.08
CA PHE A 434 4.54 5.99 -1.11
C PHE A 434 4.06 6.45 -2.50
N LYS A 435 2.86 7.04 -2.56
CA LYS A 435 2.27 7.63 -3.78
C LYS A 435 3.16 8.74 -4.37
N ASP A 436 3.79 9.55 -3.51
CA ASP A 436 4.66 10.65 -3.94
C ASP A 436 5.95 10.10 -4.58
N TRP A 437 6.54 9.07 -3.97
CA TRP A 437 7.74 8.39 -4.44
C TRP A 437 7.51 7.60 -5.73
N ALA A 438 6.40 6.86 -5.84
CA ALA A 438 6.05 6.10 -7.04
C ALA A 438 5.88 7.01 -8.27
N VAL A 439 5.22 8.16 -8.10
CA VAL A 439 5.07 9.19 -9.15
C VAL A 439 6.43 9.86 -9.46
N MET A 440 7.20 10.26 -8.44
CA MET A 440 8.42 11.05 -8.64
C MET A 440 9.63 10.25 -9.16
N LYS A 441 9.84 9.01 -8.66
CA LYS A 441 11.08 8.26 -8.86
C LYS A 441 10.96 7.11 -9.85
N LEU A 442 9.74 6.70 -10.20
CA LEU A 442 9.45 5.57 -11.09
C LEU A 442 8.46 5.93 -12.22
N ASP A 443 7.99 7.17 -12.29
CA ASP A 443 6.96 7.64 -13.23
C ASP A 443 5.63 6.84 -13.20
N ILE A 444 5.32 6.19 -12.08
CA ILE A 444 4.11 5.36 -11.91
C ILE A 444 2.96 6.25 -11.45
N PRO A 445 1.83 6.31 -12.19
CA PRO A 445 0.64 7.03 -11.73
C PRO A 445 -0.03 6.30 -10.56
N SER A 446 -0.22 7.02 -9.45
CA SER A 446 -0.62 6.43 -8.17
C SER A 446 -1.76 7.22 -7.51
N VAL A 447 -2.60 6.53 -6.73
CA VAL A 447 -3.65 7.15 -5.91
C VAL A 447 -3.60 6.72 -4.45
N THR A 448 -3.84 7.68 -3.56
CA THR A 448 -4.15 7.45 -2.14
C THR A 448 -5.66 7.56 -1.94
N ILE A 449 -6.30 6.50 -1.46
CA ILE A 449 -7.74 6.44 -1.22
C ILE A 449 -8.01 6.45 0.29
N GLU A 450 -8.60 7.55 0.76
CA GLU A 450 -8.95 7.79 2.15
C GLU A 450 -10.35 7.24 2.48
N VAL A 451 -10.45 6.02 2.98
CA VAL A 451 -11.74 5.37 3.28
C VAL A 451 -12.35 5.83 4.61
N GLY A 452 -13.67 5.66 4.75
CA GLY A 452 -14.39 6.00 5.96
C GLY A 452 -14.54 7.51 6.25
N ARG A 453 -15.09 7.83 7.42
CA ARG A 453 -15.32 9.19 7.95
C ARG A 453 -15.25 9.13 9.49
N GLY A 454 -14.91 10.24 10.15
CA GLY A 454 -14.92 10.36 11.61
C GLY A 454 -13.59 10.87 12.15
N THR A 455 -12.93 10.05 12.97
CA THR A 455 -11.51 10.17 13.32
C THR A 455 -10.92 8.76 13.36
N SER A 456 -9.74 8.53 12.79
CA SER A 456 -9.10 7.20 12.77
C SER A 456 -8.73 6.73 14.19
N PRO A 457 -9.07 5.49 14.62
CA PRO A 457 -9.75 4.44 13.85
C PRO A 457 -11.23 4.73 13.55
N VAL A 458 -11.61 4.61 12.29
CA VAL A 458 -12.98 4.89 11.82
C VAL A 458 -13.90 3.68 11.95
N GLU A 459 -15.19 3.92 12.17
CA GLU A 459 -16.22 2.88 12.18
C GLU A 459 -16.45 2.26 10.79
N GLU A 460 -16.74 0.95 10.77
CA GLU A 460 -17.01 0.20 9.53
C GLU A 460 -18.28 0.62 8.80
#